data_AF-A0AAW2BG60-F1
#
_entry.id   AF-A0AAW2BG60-F1
#
_cell.length_a   1.000
_cell.length_b   1.000
_cell.length_c   1.000
_cell.angle_alpha   90.00
_cell.angle_beta   90.00
_cell.angle_gamma   90.00
#
_symmetry.space_group_name_H-M   'P 1'
#
loop_
_entity.id
_entity.type
_entity.pdbx_description
1 polymer ?
#
loop_
_entity_poly.entity_id
_entity_poly.type
_entity_poly.pdbx_seq_one_letter_code
_entity_poly.pdbx_strand_id
1 'polypeptide(L)'
;MALSNNVIGAINFVAMLLSIPIIGAGIWLANEPDNSCVKLLQWPVIILGILILVVALAGFVGGFWRIPWLLIFYLVAMLILIILLACLVVFIYMVTIRGSGHLEPSRSYLEYHLDDFSGFLRRRVRSPLKWDRIRNCLSSTDMCAELNQSYRMAQDFFNAHITPLQSGCCKPPTQCGYTFVNPTYWISPINNAADMDCLNWSNEQTQLCYGCDSCKAGLLANLKKEWRRADIILLITLVALICVYLTGCCAFRNAKTEDLFRKYKQGYV
;
A
#
# COMPACT_ATOMS: atom_id res chain seq x y z
N MET A 1 43.39 3.53 0.72
CA MET A 1 42.94 2.13 0.52
C MET A 1 42.10 1.55 1.68
N ALA A 2 42.40 1.82 2.96
CA ALA A 2 41.55 1.33 4.07
C ALA A 2 40.26 2.16 4.27
N LEU A 3 40.33 3.49 4.11
CA LEU A 3 39.18 4.38 4.26
C LEU A 3 38.06 4.07 3.24
N SER A 4 38.43 3.77 1.99
CA SER A 4 37.47 3.46 0.90
C SER A 4 36.73 2.15 1.14
N ASN A 5 37.38 1.14 1.72
CA ASN A 5 36.76 -0.15 2.02
C ASN A 5 35.73 -0.03 3.15
N ASN A 6 36.04 0.71 4.21
CA ASN A 6 35.10 0.95 5.31
C ASN A 6 33.87 1.74 4.86
N VAL A 7 34.06 2.70 3.95
CA VAL A 7 32.96 3.49 3.36
C VAL A 7 32.04 2.62 2.51
N ILE A 8 32.56 1.75 1.65
CA ILE A 8 31.73 0.85 0.82
C ILE A 8 30.98 -0.18 1.69
N GLY A 9 31.61 -0.70 2.73
CA GLY A 9 30.97 -1.59 3.70
C GLY A 9 29.82 -0.89 4.45
N ALA A 10 30.05 0.35 4.90
CA ALA A 10 29.03 1.16 5.59
C ALA A 10 27.84 1.50 4.68
N ILE A 11 28.08 1.87 3.42
CA ILE A 11 27.03 2.17 2.42
C ILE A 11 26.14 0.95 2.20
N ASN A 12 26.72 -0.25 2.03
CA ASN A 12 25.96 -1.48 1.86
C ASN A 12 25.20 -1.90 3.12
N PHE A 13 25.77 -1.66 4.31
CA PHE A 13 25.09 -1.90 5.57
C PHE A 13 23.85 -0.99 5.73
N VAL A 14 23.97 0.29 5.37
CA VAL A 14 22.83 1.22 5.36
C VAL A 14 21.77 0.76 4.35
N ALA A 15 22.16 0.32 3.14
CA ALA A 15 21.21 -0.21 2.15
C ALA A 15 20.46 -1.45 2.67
N MET A 16 21.13 -2.33 3.40
CA MET A 16 20.50 -3.47 4.07
C MET A 16 19.47 -3.00 5.10
N LEU A 17 19.82 -2.05 5.96
CA LEU A 17 18.88 -1.51 6.95
C LEU A 17 17.65 -0.86 6.30
N LEU A 18 17.82 -0.19 5.15
CA LEU A 18 16.72 0.40 4.38
C LEU A 18 15.79 -0.64 3.72
N SER A 19 16.23 -1.88 3.53
CA SER A 19 15.36 -2.96 3.02
C SER A 19 14.35 -3.44 4.07
N ILE A 20 14.70 -3.34 5.36
CA ILE A 20 13.85 -3.77 6.49
C ILE A 20 12.49 -3.05 6.50
N PRO A 21 12.39 -1.71 6.42
CA PRO A 21 11.10 -1.02 6.39
C PRO A 21 10.28 -1.36 5.14
N ILE A 22 10.90 -1.69 4.00
CA ILE A 22 10.18 -2.11 2.77
C ILE A 22 9.51 -3.47 3.00
N ILE A 23 10.27 -4.43 3.53
CA ILE A 23 9.76 -5.77 3.85
C ILE A 23 8.70 -5.65 4.95
N GLY A 24 8.95 -4.84 5.98
CA GLY A 24 8.01 -4.56 7.07
C GLY A 24 6.70 -3.95 6.58
N ALA A 25 6.74 -2.99 5.65
CA ALA A 25 5.55 -2.44 5.01
C ALA A 25 4.79 -3.52 4.20
N GLY A 26 5.50 -4.39 3.49
CA GLY A 26 4.91 -5.51 2.77
C GLY A 26 4.21 -6.52 3.70
N ILE A 27 4.82 -6.83 4.85
CA ILE A 27 4.23 -7.73 5.86
C ILE A 27 3.07 -7.07 6.59
N TRP A 28 3.16 -5.78 6.92
CA TRP A 28 2.03 -5.04 7.49
C TRP A 28 0.83 -5.11 6.56
N LEU A 29 1.02 -4.79 5.27
CA LEU A 29 -0.04 -4.89 4.26
C LEU A 29 -0.61 -6.32 4.14
N ALA A 30 0.19 -7.35 4.42
CA ALA A 30 -0.27 -8.75 4.42
C ALA A 30 -1.20 -9.08 5.59
N ASN A 31 -0.96 -8.46 6.74
CA ASN A 31 -1.67 -8.74 7.99
C ASN A 31 -2.98 -7.95 8.11
N GLU A 32 -3.17 -6.92 7.28
CA GLU A 32 -4.42 -6.18 7.27
C GLU A 32 -5.54 -7.03 6.63
N PRO A 33 -6.67 -7.23 7.32
CA PRO A 33 -7.67 -8.24 6.93
C PRO A 33 -8.25 -8.00 5.53
N ASP A 34 -8.46 -6.74 5.13
CA ASP A 34 -8.99 -6.39 3.81
C ASP A 34 -7.96 -6.59 2.68
N ASN A 35 -6.70 -6.21 2.90
CA ASN A 35 -5.62 -6.45 1.94
C ASN A 35 -5.36 -7.96 1.79
N SER A 36 -5.52 -8.75 2.84
CA SER A 36 -5.39 -10.22 2.80
C SER A 36 -6.44 -10.88 1.88
N CYS A 37 -7.62 -10.26 1.73
CA CYS A 37 -8.67 -10.73 0.83
C CYS A 37 -8.38 -10.40 -0.65
N VAL A 38 -7.73 -9.26 -0.94
CA VAL A 38 -7.50 -8.78 -2.32
C VAL A 38 -6.11 -9.14 -2.87
N LYS A 39 -5.11 -9.28 -1.98
CA LYS A 39 -3.70 -9.67 -2.21
C LYS A 39 -3.02 -8.94 -3.38
N LEU A 40 -3.30 -7.65 -3.54
CA LEU A 40 -2.91 -6.91 -4.75
C LEU A 40 -1.53 -6.24 -4.62
N LEU A 41 -1.29 -5.45 -3.57
CA LEU A 41 -0.04 -4.71 -3.39
C LEU A 41 1.02 -5.47 -2.59
N GLN A 42 0.59 -6.42 -1.76
CA GLN A 42 1.44 -7.20 -0.87
C GLN A 42 2.59 -7.90 -1.61
N TRP A 43 2.30 -8.71 -2.64
CA TRP A 43 3.32 -9.49 -3.35
C TRP A 43 4.36 -8.65 -4.08
N PRO A 44 3.99 -7.62 -4.87
CA PRO A 44 4.96 -6.72 -5.49
C PRO A 44 5.91 -6.06 -4.48
N VAL A 45 5.41 -5.59 -3.33
CA VAL A 45 6.22 -4.93 -2.31
C VAL A 45 7.17 -5.91 -1.63
N ILE A 46 6.69 -7.10 -1.24
CA ILE A 46 7.51 -8.12 -0.58
C ILE A 46 8.62 -8.62 -1.51
N ILE A 47 8.29 -8.96 -2.76
CA ILE A 47 9.27 -9.45 -3.75
C ILE A 47 10.37 -8.41 -3.95
N LEU A 48 9.99 -7.14 -4.11
CA LEU A 48 10.93 -6.05 -4.33
C LEU A 48 11.82 -5.82 -3.09
N GLY A 49 11.25 -5.87 -1.88
CA GLY A 49 12.02 -5.80 -0.63
C GLY A 49 13.06 -6.93 -0.49
N ILE A 50 12.68 -8.16 -0.83
CA ILE A 50 13.61 -9.32 -0.81
C ILE A 50 14.73 -9.13 -1.83
N LEU A 51 14.43 -8.67 -3.05
CA LEU A 51 15.45 -8.42 -4.07
C LEU A 51 16.47 -7.36 -3.61
N ILE A 52 16.00 -6.27 -2.98
CA ILE A 52 16.88 -5.24 -2.42
C ILE A 52 17.78 -5.83 -1.32
N LEU A 53 17.22 -6.65 -0.43
CA LEU A 53 18.00 -7.30 0.64
C LEU A 53 19.10 -8.21 0.08
N VAL A 54 18.78 -9.04 -0.92
CA VAL A 54 19.75 -9.94 -1.57
C VAL A 54 20.87 -9.16 -2.24
N VAL A 55 20.56 -8.08 -2.96
CA VAL A 55 21.57 -7.25 -3.62
C VAL A 55 22.42 -6.49 -2.60
N ALA A 56 21.84 -6.01 -1.49
CA ALA A 56 22.59 -5.38 -0.40
C ALA A 56 23.57 -6.35 0.28
N LEU A 57 23.14 -7.60 0.52
CA LEU A 57 24.00 -8.68 1.04
C LEU A 57 25.15 -8.98 0.08
N ALA A 58 24.86 -9.13 -1.21
CA ALA A 58 25.87 -9.37 -2.23
C ALA A 58 26.88 -8.20 -2.32
N GLY A 59 26.41 -6.95 -2.18
CA GLY A 59 27.26 -5.77 -2.12
C GLY A 59 28.18 -5.76 -0.90
N PHE A 60 27.66 -6.15 0.27
CA PHE A 60 28.45 -6.26 1.50
C PHE A 60 29.56 -7.31 1.40
N VAL A 61 29.23 -8.51 0.90
CA VAL A 61 30.21 -9.60 0.68
C VAL A 61 31.21 -9.24 -0.43
N GLY A 62 30.73 -8.62 -1.51
CA GLY A 62 31.54 -8.18 -2.65
C GLY A 62 32.63 -7.17 -2.28
N GLY A 63 32.40 -6.36 -1.25
CA GLY A 63 33.40 -5.43 -0.70
C GLY A 63 34.68 -6.11 -0.18
N PHE A 64 34.60 -7.38 0.23
CA PHE A 64 35.75 -8.14 0.74
C PHE A 64 36.58 -8.77 -0.38
N TRP A 65 35.97 -9.18 -1.48
CA TRP A 65 36.62 -10.01 -2.52
C TRP A 65 37.22 -9.22 -3.69
N ARG A 66 37.08 -7.88 -3.70
CA ARG A 66 37.73 -6.95 -4.66
C ARG A 66 37.63 -7.35 -6.15
N ILE A 67 36.50 -7.91 -6.57
CA ILE A 67 36.27 -8.21 -7.99
C ILE A 67 35.62 -7.01 -8.68
N PRO A 68 36.30 -6.28 -9.59
CA PRO A 68 35.78 -5.05 -10.19
C PRO A 68 34.51 -5.29 -11.04
N TRP A 69 34.40 -6.44 -11.69
CA TRP A 69 33.21 -6.83 -12.46
C TRP A 69 31.96 -6.99 -11.57
N LEU A 70 32.13 -7.53 -10.37
CA LEU A 70 31.04 -7.74 -9.42
C LEU A 70 30.49 -6.40 -8.89
N LEU A 71 31.37 -5.39 -8.74
CA LEU A 71 30.97 -4.05 -8.31
C LEU A 71 30.19 -3.29 -9.39
N ILE A 72 30.56 -3.45 -10.67
CA ILE A 72 29.79 -2.88 -11.80
C ILE A 72 28.42 -3.54 -11.88
N PHE A 73 28.35 -4.87 -11.80
CA PHE A 73 27.09 -5.60 -11.78
C PHE A 73 26.18 -5.15 -10.62
N TYR A 74 26.74 -4.97 -9.43
CA TYR A 74 26.04 -4.44 -8.27
C TYR A 74 25.46 -3.03 -8.53
N LEU A 75 26.23 -2.10 -9.09
CA LEU A 75 25.75 -0.75 -9.40
C LEU A 75 24.61 -0.76 -10.44
N VAL A 76 24.68 -1.63 -11.44
CA VAL A 76 23.60 -1.80 -12.43
C VAL A 76 22.35 -2.40 -11.78
N ALA A 77 22.51 -3.45 -10.98
CA ALA A 77 21.40 -4.10 -10.28
C ALA A 77 20.70 -3.13 -9.32
N MET A 78 21.45 -2.35 -8.54
CA MET A 78 20.90 -1.32 -7.65
C MET A 78 20.13 -0.24 -8.41
N LEU A 79 20.64 0.22 -9.55
CA LEU A 79 19.94 1.19 -10.39
C LEU A 79 18.60 0.65 -10.89
N ILE A 80 18.57 -0.60 -11.36
CA ILE A 80 17.33 -1.26 -11.82
C ILE A 80 16.32 -1.35 -10.66
N LEU A 81 16.76 -1.73 -9.46
CA LEU A 81 15.88 -1.81 -8.29
C LEU A 81 15.32 -0.44 -7.88
N ILE A 82 16.13 0.62 -7.94
CA ILE A 82 15.67 1.99 -7.67
C ILE A 82 14.61 2.41 -8.70
N ILE A 83 14.82 2.11 -9.99
CA ILE A 83 13.84 2.41 -11.05
C ILE A 83 12.53 1.62 -10.81
N LEU A 84 12.62 0.33 -10.48
CA LEU A 84 11.44 -0.49 -10.19
C LEU A 84 10.67 0.03 -8.97
N LEU A 85 11.37 0.43 -7.91
CA LEU A 85 10.77 1.02 -6.71
C LEU A 85 10.10 2.37 -7.04
N ALA A 86 10.76 3.23 -7.84
CA ALA A 86 10.20 4.50 -8.27
C ALA A 86 8.92 4.30 -9.12
N CYS A 87 8.94 3.35 -10.06
CA CYS A 87 7.76 2.99 -10.84
C CYS A 87 6.61 2.50 -9.95
N LEU A 88 6.91 1.70 -8.92
CA LEU A 88 5.92 1.22 -7.95
C LEU A 88 5.30 2.38 -7.17
N VAL A 89 6.11 3.30 -6.63
CA VAL A 89 5.65 4.47 -5.88
C VAL A 89 4.75 5.35 -6.75
N VAL A 90 5.20 5.69 -7.96
CA VAL A 90 4.40 6.48 -8.91
C VAL A 90 3.08 5.78 -9.25
N PHE A 91 3.12 4.47 -9.45
CA PHE A 91 1.93 3.68 -9.72
C PHE A 91 0.93 3.72 -8.56
N ILE A 92 1.38 3.48 -7.32
CA ILE A 92 0.53 3.53 -6.12
C ILE A 92 -0.09 4.92 -5.99
N TYR A 93 0.72 5.98 -6.10
CA TYR A 93 0.25 7.35 -6.05
C TYR A 93 -0.83 7.64 -7.10
N MET A 94 -0.59 7.28 -8.37
CA MET A 94 -1.55 7.52 -9.47
C MET A 94 -2.86 6.77 -9.29
N VAL A 95 -2.81 5.56 -8.75
CA VAL A 95 -4.00 4.73 -8.51
C VAL A 95 -4.79 5.24 -7.29
N THR A 96 -4.11 5.83 -6.30
CA THR A 96 -4.69 6.30 -5.03
C THR A 96 -5.03 7.79 -5.01
N ILE A 97 -4.66 8.58 -6.02
CA ILE A 97 -4.93 10.03 -6.03
C ILE A 97 -6.43 10.36 -6.03
N ARG A 98 -7.24 9.56 -6.75
CA ARG A 98 -8.70 9.72 -6.85
C ARG A 98 -9.45 8.95 -5.75
N GLY A 99 -10.70 9.29 -5.50
CA GLY A 99 -11.56 8.69 -4.47
C GLY A 99 -11.59 9.54 -3.20
N SER A 100 -12.64 10.33 -3.02
CA SER A 100 -12.91 11.09 -1.79
C SER A 100 -14.16 10.54 -1.11
N GLY A 101 -14.21 10.63 0.22
CA GLY A 101 -15.46 10.42 0.93
C GLY A 101 -16.35 11.66 0.81
N HIS A 102 -17.65 11.45 0.68
CA HIS A 102 -18.67 12.50 0.70
C HIS A 102 -19.23 12.64 2.11
N LEU A 103 -19.46 13.89 2.50
CA LEU A 103 -20.10 14.23 3.77
C LEU A 103 -21.61 14.21 3.57
N GLU A 104 -22.30 13.53 4.47
CA GLU A 104 -23.76 13.50 4.50
C GLU A 104 -24.29 14.46 5.58
N PRO A 105 -25.42 15.14 5.33
CA PRO A 105 -26.02 16.05 6.30
C PRO A 105 -26.28 15.34 7.64
N SER A 106 -25.90 15.99 8.74
CA SER A 106 -26.12 15.49 10.11
C SER A 106 -25.43 14.15 10.45
N ARG A 107 -24.38 13.77 9.69
CA ARG A 107 -23.54 12.60 9.93
C ARG A 107 -22.06 13.00 9.99
N SER A 108 -21.28 12.39 10.88
CA SER A 108 -19.82 12.61 10.95
C SER A 108 -19.01 11.59 10.15
N TYR A 109 -19.64 10.50 9.69
CA TYR A 109 -19.02 9.51 8.84
C TYR A 109 -19.08 9.88 7.36
N LEU A 110 -18.20 9.26 6.58
CA LEU A 110 -18.08 9.48 5.14
C LEU A 110 -18.75 8.36 4.34
N GLU A 111 -19.40 8.73 3.23
CA GLU A 111 -19.91 7.81 2.23
C GLU A 111 -19.00 7.78 1.00
N TYR A 112 -18.95 6.65 0.32
CA TYR A 112 -18.01 6.42 -0.78
C TYR A 112 -18.77 5.90 -1.98
N HIS A 113 -18.60 6.55 -3.13
CA HIS A 113 -19.17 6.12 -4.39
C HIS A 113 -18.09 5.45 -5.25
N LEU A 114 -18.48 4.40 -5.97
CA LEU A 114 -17.55 3.61 -6.77
C LEU A 114 -16.92 4.42 -7.92
N ASP A 115 -17.64 5.42 -8.44
CA ASP A 115 -17.23 6.25 -9.57
C ASP A 115 -16.15 7.28 -9.23
N ASP A 116 -15.96 7.59 -7.95
CA ASP A 116 -14.90 8.50 -7.51
C ASP A 116 -13.49 7.89 -7.63
N PHE A 117 -13.40 6.56 -7.72
CA PHE A 117 -12.13 5.84 -7.74
C PHE A 117 -11.51 5.72 -9.13
N SER A 118 -10.20 5.48 -9.17
CA SER A 118 -9.47 5.30 -10.42
C SER A 118 -9.99 4.08 -11.21
N GLY A 119 -9.97 4.18 -12.54
CA GLY A 119 -10.42 3.09 -13.42
C GLY A 119 -9.62 1.79 -13.23
N PHE A 120 -8.40 1.87 -12.68
CA PHE A 120 -7.64 0.68 -12.28
C PHE A 120 -8.30 -0.05 -11.11
N LEU A 121 -8.61 0.66 -10.02
CA LEU A 121 -9.27 0.08 -8.84
C LEU A 121 -10.66 -0.44 -9.17
N ARG A 122 -11.47 0.34 -9.91
CA ARG A 122 -12.83 -0.06 -10.28
C ARG A 122 -12.84 -1.35 -11.10
N ARG A 123 -11.88 -1.54 -12.02
CA ARG A 123 -11.74 -2.80 -12.79
C ARG A 123 -11.45 -4.01 -11.92
N ARG A 124 -10.85 -3.83 -10.73
CA ARG A 124 -10.54 -4.94 -9.82
C ARG A 124 -11.78 -5.53 -9.18
N VAL A 125 -12.76 -4.69 -8.85
CA VAL A 125 -14.02 -5.06 -8.18
C VAL A 125 -15.19 -5.27 -9.14
N ARG A 126 -15.02 -4.94 -10.43
CA ARG A 126 -16.07 -5.08 -11.46
C ARG A 126 -16.44 -6.53 -11.79
N SER A 127 -15.51 -7.47 -11.65
CA SER A 127 -15.75 -8.86 -12.06
C SER A 127 -16.54 -9.61 -10.97
N PRO A 128 -17.73 -10.18 -11.27
CA PRO A 128 -18.58 -10.82 -10.28
C PRO A 128 -17.88 -12.01 -9.61
N LEU A 129 -17.27 -12.91 -10.40
CA LEU A 129 -16.54 -14.07 -9.89
C LEU A 129 -15.37 -13.72 -8.95
N LYS A 130 -14.69 -12.59 -9.20
CA LYS A 130 -13.61 -12.11 -8.31
C LYS A 130 -14.20 -11.46 -7.07
N TRP A 131 -15.27 -10.70 -7.23
CA TRP A 131 -15.98 -10.08 -6.12
C TRP A 131 -16.55 -11.11 -5.16
N ASP A 132 -17.09 -12.23 -5.64
CA ASP A 132 -17.63 -13.30 -4.79
C ASP A 132 -16.58 -13.88 -3.83
N ARG A 133 -15.32 -13.98 -4.26
CA ARG A 133 -14.23 -14.40 -3.34
C ARG A 133 -13.92 -13.33 -2.31
N ILE A 134 -13.90 -12.06 -2.73
CA ILE A 134 -13.60 -10.94 -1.84
C ILE A 134 -14.72 -10.76 -0.82
N ARG A 135 -15.98 -10.74 -1.25
CA ARG A 135 -17.15 -10.58 -0.39
C ARG A 135 -17.23 -11.71 0.66
N ASN A 136 -16.94 -12.96 0.27
CA ASN A 136 -16.97 -14.09 1.20
C ASN A 136 -15.87 -13.97 2.28
N CYS A 137 -14.71 -13.41 1.90
CA CYS A 137 -13.63 -13.10 2.84
C CYS A 137 -14.01 -11.92 3.77
N LEU A 138 -14.66 -10.88 3.23
CA LEU A 138 -15.14 -9.73 4.00
C LEU A 138 -16.25 -10.12 4.99
N SER A 139 -17.18 -10.99 4.57
CA SER A 139 -18.28 -11.47 5.43
C SER A 139 -17.82 -12.36 6.57
N SER A 140 -16.65 -13.00 6.45
CA SER A 140 -16.04 -13.74 7.57
C SER A 140 -15.31 -12.85 8.57
N THR A 141 -15.22 -11.55 8.33
CA THR A 141 -14.54 -10.62 9.24
C THR A 141 -15.51 -10.07 10.28
N ASP A 142 -15.11 -10.00 11.54
CA ASP A 142 -15.97 -9.54 12.65
C ASP A 142 -16.26 -8.03 12.65
N MET A 143 -15.84 -7.29 11.62
CA MET A 143 -15.91 -5.82 11.57
C MET A 143 -17.33 -5.25 11.73
N CYS A 144 -18.35 -5.89 11.14
CA CYS A 144 -19.74 -5.45 11.29
C CYS A 144 -20.32 -5.86 12.65
N ALA A 145 -19.89 -7.00 13.20
CA ALA A 145 -20.28 -7.42 14.54
C ALA A 145 -19.69 -6.49 15.61
N GLU A 146 -18.41 -6.12 15.47
CA GLU A 146 -17.72 -5.16 16.32
C GLU A 146 -18.42 -3.79 16.27
N LEU A 147 -18.79 -3.31 15.08
CA LEU A 147 -19.52 -2.05 14.92
C LEU A 147 -20.83 -2.04 15.72
N ASN A 148 -21.60 -3.14 15.66
CA ASN A 148 -22.84 -3.29 16.42
C ASN A 148 -22.62 -3.35 17.94
N GLN A 149 -21.48 -3.89 18.38
CA GLN A 149 -21.13 -3.95 19.80
C GLN A 149 -20.62 -2.60 20.34
N SER A 150 -19.83 -1.87 19.54
CA SER A 150 -19.22 -0.60 19.92
C SER A 150 -20.24 0.55 20.01
N TYR A 151 -21.25 0.56 19.15
CA TYR A 151 -22.24 1.64 19.10
C TYR A 151 -23.64 1.12 19.36
N ARG A 152 -24.24 1.52 20.49
CA ARG A 152 -25.59 1.09 20.88
C ARG A 152 -26.66 2.15 20.65
N MET A 153 -26.30 3.42 20.73
CA MET A 153 -27.23 4.53 20.53
C MET A 153 -27.05 5.16 19.15
N ALA A 154 -28.16 5.65 18.59
CA ALA A 154 -28.19 6.30 17.29
C ALA A 154 -27.27 7.54 17.23
N GLN A 155 -27.30 8.38 18.28
CA GLN A 155 -26.48 9.59 18.34
C GLN A 155 -24.98 9.26 18.38
N ASP A 156 -24.58 8.23 19.11
CA ASP A 156 -23.18 7.79 19.16
C ASP A 156 -22.73 7.27 17.80
N PHE A 157 -23.57 6.47 17.14
CA PHE A 157 -23.30 5.94 15.82
C PHE A 157 -23.19 7.03 14.75
N PHE A 158 -24.08 8.03 14.77
CA PHE A 158 -24.09 9.12 13.77
C PHE A 158 -22.95 10.12 13.96
N ASN A 159 -22.39 10.20 15.17
CA ASN A 159 -21.22 11.00 15.48
C ASN A 159 -19.91 10.18 15.42
N ALA A 160 -19.98 8.87 15.22
CA ALA A 160 -18.82 8.00 15.15
C ALA A 160 -18.03 8.14 13.85
N HIS A 161 -16.70 8.13 13.97
CA HIS A 161 -15.79 7.97 12.84
C HIS A 161 -15.57 6.49 12.52
N ILE A 162 -16.52 5.91 11.79
CA ILE A 162 -16.45 4.53 11.31
C ILE A 162 -15.47 4.38 10.13
N THR A 163 -14.94 3.18 9.94
CA THR A 163 -14.03 2.90 8.81
C THR A 163 -14.78 2.94 7.48
N PRO A 164 -14.11 3.18 6.34
CA PRO A 164 -14.76 3.18 5.03
C PRO A 164 -15.43 1.86 4.70
N LEU A 165 -14.87 0.74 5.17
CA LEU A 165 -15.43 -0.58 4.99
C LEU A 165 -16.69 -0.77 5.85
N GLN A 166 -16.69 -0.28 7.10
CA GLN A 166 -17.88 -0.27 7.95
C GLN A 166 -19.00 0.57 7.34
N SER A 167 -18.69 1.76 6.82
CA SER A 167 -19.70 2.65 6.23
C SER A 167 -20.28 2.11 4.92
N GLY A 168 -19.51 1.37 4.13
CA GLY A 168 -19.95 0.82 2.85
C GLY A 168 -20.62 -0.56 2.92
N CYS A 169 -20.22 -1.42 3.88
CA CYS A 169 -20.68 -2.82 3.92
C CYS A 169 -21.66 -3.13 5.06
N CYS A 170 -21.56 -2.44 6.20
CA CYS A 170 -22.31 -2.79 7.41
C CYS A 170 -23.61 -1.98 7.61
N LYS A 171 -23.87 -0.98 6.77
CA LYS A 171 -25.08 -0.14 6.82
C LYS A 171 -25.60 0.09 5.40
N PRO A 172 -26.89 0.44 5.22
CA PRO A 172 -27.41 0.90 3.94
C PRO A 172 -26.93 2.34 3.62
N PRO A 173 -26.96 2.76 2.35
CA PRO A 173 -26.74 4.15 1.96
C PRO A 173 -27.75 5.10 2.63
N THR A 174 -27.33 6.31 3.03
CA THR A 174 -28.24 7.28 3.69
C THR A 174 -29.37 7.73 2.77
N GLN A 175 -29.12 7.85 1.47
CA GLN A 175 -30.08 8.30 0.46
C GLN A 175 -31.32 7.40 0.35
N CYS A 176 -31.20 6.13 0.74
CA CYS A 176 -32.31 5.18 0.78
C CYS A 176 -33.36 5.54 1.86
N GLY A 177 -32.97 6.31 2.87
CA GLY A 177 -33.87 6.77 3.94
C GLY A 177 -34.39 5.65 4.83
N TYR A 178 -33.57 4.65 5.15
CA TYR A 178 -33.97 3.63 6.12
C TYR A 178 -34.05 4.21 7.54
N THR A 179 -34.95 3.65 8.35
CA THR A 179 -35.06 3.98 9.77
C THR A 179 -34.09 3.15 10.61
N PHE A 180 -33.32 3.83 11.47
CA PHE A 180 -32.28 3.24 12.30
C PHE A 180 -32.90 2.45 13.47
N VAL A 181 -32.46 1.21 13.66
CA VAL A 181 -32.75 0.42 14.87
C VAL A 181 -31.45 0.11 15.60
N ASN A 182 -30.47 -0.45 14.88
CA ASN A 182 -29.11 -0.63 15.37
C ASN A 182 -28.11 -0.44 14.19
N PRO A 183 -26.79 -0.40 14.43
CA PRO A 183 -25.81 -0.14 13.36
C PRO A 183 -25.91 -1.04 12.13
N THR A 184 -26.30 -2.31 12.28
CA THR A 184 -26.38 -3.30 11.18
C THR A 184 -27.81 -3.75 10.86
N TYR A 185 -28.83 -3.10 11.41
CA TYR A 185 -30.23 -3.44 11.26
C TYR A 185 -31.08 -2.19 11.07
N TRP A 186 -31.72 -2.14 9.92
CA TRP A 186 -32.42 -0.97 9.41
C TRP A 186 -33.74 -1.39 8.79
N ILE A 187 -34.82 -0.64 9.01
CA ILE A 187 -36.17 -0.99 8.54
C ILE A 187 -36.82 0.14 7.76
N SER A 188 -37.86 -0.19 6.99
CA SER A 188 -38.75 0.75 6.30
C SER A 188 -38.01 1.79 5.46
N PRO A 189 -37.53 1.43 4.25
CA PRO A 189 -36.92 2.41 3.37
C PRO A 189 -37.93 3.43 2.88
N ILE A 190 -37.54 4.71 2.91
CA ILE A 190 -38.36 5.81 2.42
C ILE A 190 -38.20 5.99 0.91
N ASN A 191 -37.01 5.69 0.37
CA ASN A 191 -36.70 5.90 -1.06
C ASN A 191 -35.85 4.77 -1.66
N ASN A 192 -36.50 3.67 -2.04
CA ASN A 192 -35.84 2.53 -2.70
C ASN A 192 -35.29 2.82 -4.10
N ALA A 193 -35.74 3.92 -4.73
CA ALA A 193 -35.33 4.28 -6.09
C ALA A 193 -34.15 5.26 -6.12
N ALA A 194 -33.64 5.70 -4.96
CA ALA A 194 -32.51 6.61 -4.88
C ALA A 194 -31.22 5.98 -5.43
N ASP A 195 -30.96 4.72 -5.04
CA ASP A 195 -29.77 3.98 -5.43
C ASP A 195 -30.12 2.49 -5.61
N MET A 196 -29.43 1.80 -6.52
CA MET A 196 -29.60 0.37 -6.72
C MET A 196 -29.17 -0.45 -5.49
N ASP A 197 -28.24 0.08 -4.69
CA ASP A 197 -27.80 -0.51 -3.44
C ASP A 197 -28.92 -0.55 -2.38
N CYS A 198 -29.92 0.33 -2.46
CA CYS A 198 -31.09 0.30 -1.58
C CYS A 198 -31.86 -1.03 -1.71
N LEU A 199 -31.95 -1.58 -2.92
CA LEU A 199 -32.62 -2.85 -3.18
C LEU A 199 -31.75 -4.06 -2.80
N ASN A 200 -30.43 -3.88 -2.77
CA ASN A 200 -29.48 -4.95 -2.44
C ASN A 200 -29.20 -5.07 -0.94
N TRP A 201 -29.62 -4.12 -0.11
CA TRP A 201 -29.45 -4.16 1.33
C TRP A 201 -30.23 -5.32 1.97
N SER A 202 -29.57 -6.09 2.84
CA SER A 202 -30.17 -7.16 3.65
C SER A 202 -29.85 -6.98 5.13
N ASN A 203 -30.81 -7.28 6.02
CA ASN A 203 -30.58 -7.29 7.47
C ASN A 203 -29.96 -8.60 7.99
N GLU A 204 -29.79 -9.61 7.11
CA GLU A 204 -29.08 -10.83 7.44
C GLU A 204 -27.58 -10.54 7.65
N GLN A 205 -27.05 -10.89 8.82
CA GLN A 205 -25.68 -10.53 9.21
C GLN A 205 -24.59 -11.16 8.32
N THR A 206 -24.91 -12.24 7.61
CA THR A 206 -24.02 -12.90 6.66
C THR A 206 -24.06 -12.29 5.25
N GLN A 207 -25.06 -11.46 4.94
CA GLN A 207 -25.26 -10.86 3.62
C GLN A 207 -25.03 -9.34 3.62
N LEU A 208 -25.63 -8.63 4.57
CA LEU A 208 -25.55 -7.16 4.72
C LEU A 208 -25.54 -6.44 3.37
N CYS A 209 -24.66 -5.44 3.18
CA CYS A 209 -24.40 -4.82 1.88
C CYS A 209 -23.16 -5.38 1.18
N TYR A 210 -22.71 -6.61 1.48
CA TYR A 210 -21.50 -7.17 0.87
C TYR A 210 -21.61 -7.32 -0.67
N GLY A 211 -22.83 -7.32 -1.23
CA GLY A 211 -23.09 -7.30 -2.67
C GLY A 211 -23.12 -5.91 -3.31
N CYS A 212 -23.18 -4.85 -2.51
CA CYS A 212 -23.43 -3.48 -2.95
C CYS A 212 -22.20 -2.82 -3.59
N ASP A 213 -22.44 -1.82 -4.43
CA ASP A 213 -21.38 -0.96 -4.97
C ASP A 213 -20.78 -0.04 -3.91
N SER A 214 -21.56 0.33 -2.90
CA SER A 214 -21.14 1.04 -1.68
C SER A 214 -20.09 0.23 -0.89
N CYS A 215 -20.25 -1.09 -0.78
CA CYS A 215 -19.26 -1.94 -0.12
C CYS A 215 -17.98 -2.08 -0.94
N LYS A 216 -18.09 -2.16 -2.28
CA LYS A 216 -16.92 -2.11 -3.18
C LYS A 216 -16.18 -0.78 -3.03
N ALA A 217 -16.91 0.33 -2.98
CA ALA A 217 -16.34 1.66 -2.79
C ALA A 217 -15.66 1.79 -1.42
N GLY A 218 -16.30 1.29 -0.35
CA GLY A 218 -15.73 1.23 1.00
C GLY A 218 -14.44 0.41 1.07
N LEU A 219 -14.38 -0.73 0.38
CA LEU A 219 -13.16 -1.51 0.23
C LEU A 219 -12.07 -0.71 -0.49
N LEU A 220 -12.38 -0.08 -1.63
CA LEU A 220 -11.40 0.72 -2.37
C LEU A 220 -10.89 1.91 -1.56
N ALA A 221 -11.75 2.55 -0.77
CA ALA A 221 -11.39 3.62 0.15
C ALA A 221 -10.42 3.15 1.25
N ASN A 222 -10.70 1.98 1.85
CA ASN A 222 -9.84 1.41 2.89
C ASN A 222 -8.47 1.01 2.32
N LEU A 223 -8.45 0.29 1.19
CA LEU A 223 -7.23 -0.06 0.47
C LEU A 223 -6.41 1.18 0.12
N LYS A 224 -7.06 2.22 -0.40
CA LYS A 224 -6.40 3.51 -0.72
C LYS A 224 -5.69 4.09 0.50
N LYS A 225 -6.34 4.09 1.67
CA LYS A 225 -5.77 4.64 2.90
C LYS A 225 -4.51 3.88 3.32
N GLU A 226 -4.58 2.55 3.33
CA GLU A 226 -3.43 1.71 3.71
C GLU A 226 -2.31 1.76 2.68
N TRP A 227 -2.64 1.79 1.39
CA TRP A 227 -1.66 1.91 0.32
C TRP A 227 -0.93 3.24 0.37
N ARG A 228 -1.62 4.34 0.69
CA ARG A 228 -0.98 5.66 0.83
C ARG A 228 -0.03 5.71 2.02
N ARG A 229 -0.35 5.02 3.12
CA ARG A 229 0.56 4.88 4.27
C ARG A 229 1.82 4.11 3.87
N ALA A 230 1.67 2.99 3.17
CA ALA A 230 2.80 2.22 2.65
C ALA A 230 3.61 3.02 1.62
N ASP A 231 2.95 3.76 0.73
CA ASP A 231 3.60 4.58 -0.31
C ASP A 231 4.49 5.66 0.28
N ILE A 232 4.09 6.28 1.40
CA ILE A 232 4.93 7.23 2.14
C ILE A 232 6.22 6.56 2.63
N ILE A 233 6.12 5.34 3.19
CA ILE A 233 7.30 4.57 3.63
C ILE A 233 8.19 4.25 2.43
N LEU A 234 7.61 3.79 1.32
CA LEU A 234 8.33 3.45 0.09
C LEU A 234 9.00 4.68 -0.56
N LEU A 235 8.36 5.85 -0.49
CA LEU A 235 8.93 7.10 -0.99
C LEU A 235 10.14 7.54 -0.17
N ILE A 236 10.05 7.46 1.16
CA ILE A 236 11.18 7.79 2.06
C ILE A 236 12.36 6.85 1.80
N THR A 237 12.11 5.55 1.68
CA THR A 237 13.16 4.57 1.39
C THR A 237 13.75 4.76 0.00
N LEU A 238 12.95 5.11 -1.00
CA LEU A 238 13.41 5.43 -2.36
C LEU A 238 14.39 6.61 -2.34
N VAL A 239 14.05 7.71 -1.67
CA VAL A 239 14.93 8.88 -1.55
C VAL A 239 16.24 8.50 -0.85
N ALA A 240 16.16 7.73 0.23
CA ALA A 240 17.35 7.26 0.94
C ALA A 240 18.23 6.35 0.06
N LEU A 241 17.64 5.43 -0.71
CA LEU A 241 18.37 4.55 -1.63
C LEU A 241 19.04 5.34 -2.76
N ILE A 242 18.40 6.39 -3.28
CA ILE A 242 19.01 7.29 -4.27
C ILE A 242 20.24 7.99 -3.65
N CYS A 243 20.15 8.52 -2.44
CA CYS A 243 21.28 9.14 -1.75
C CYS A 243 22.45 8.15 -1.54
N VAL A 244 22.15 6.92 -1.12
CA VAL A 244 23.14 5.84 -0.95
C VAL A 244 23.77 5.46 -2.29
N TYR A 245 22.98 5.40 -3.36
CA TYR A 245 23.47 5.12 -4.71
C TYR A 245 24.41 6.22 -5.22
N LEU A 246 24.04 7.49 -5.07
CA LEU A 246 24.86 8.62 -5.48
C LEU A 246 26.19 8.67 -4.72
N THR A 247 26.17 8.43 -3.40
CA THR A 247 27.41 8.37 -2.60
C THR A 247 28.29 7.18 -3.01
N GLY A 248 27.70 6.02 -3.29
CA GLY A 248 28.39 4.86 -3.85
C GLY A 248 29.05 5.15 -5.21
N CYS A 249 28.34 5.79 -6.12
CA CYS A 249 28.87 6.20 -7.43
C CYS A 249 30.00 7.24 -7.29
N CYS A 250 29.86 8.23 -6.41
CA CYS A 250 30.91 9.21 -6.13
C CYS A 250 32.17 8.55 -5.57
N ALA A 251 32.02 7.65 -4.59
CA ALA A 251 33.13 6.89 -4.02
C ALA A 251 33.84 6.03 -5.08
N PHE A 252 33.07 5.37 -5.95
CA PHE A 252 33.61 4.57 -7.05
C PHE A 252 34.37 5.42 -8.08
N ARG A 253 33.81 6.57 -8.48
CA ARG A 253 34.46 7.48 -9.43
C ARG A 253 35.77 8.03 -8.87
N ASN A 254 35.79 8.39 -7.59
CA ASN A 254 37.00 8.87 -6.92
C ASN A 254 38.09 7.80 -6.88
N ALA A 255 37.76 6.55 -6.52
CA ALA A 255 38.72 5.43 -6.54
C ALA A 255 39.30 5.17 -7.93
N LYS A 256 38.47 5.20 -8.99
CA LYS A 256 38.93 5.04 -10.37
C LYS A 256 39.84 6.19 -10.82
N THR A 257 39.55 7.40 -10.35
CA THR A 257 40.35 8.60 -10.65
C THR A 257 41.72 8.53 -9.97
N GLU A 258 41.77 8.12 -8.69
CA GLU A 258 43.02 7.86 -7.98
C GLU A 258 43.88 6.79 -8.67
N ASP A 259 43.28 5.69 -9.15
CA ASP A 259 44.00 4.66 -9.89
C ASP A 259 44.57 5.18 -11.22
N LEU A 260 43.83 6.02 -11.95
CA LEU A 260 44.31 6.68 -13.17
C LEU A 260 45.47 7.64 -12.87
N PHE A 261 45.35 8.47 -11.84
CA PHE A 261 46.43 9.37 -11.40
C PHE A 261 47.68 8.60 -10.93
N ARG A 262 47.51 7.48 -10.22
CA ARG A 262 48.63 6.62 -9.81
C ARG A 262 49.34 6.02 -11.01
N LYS A 263 48.60 5.52 -12.02
CA LYS A 263 49.18 5.04 -13.28
C LYS A 263 49.92 6.15 -14.02
N TYR A 264 49.34 7.35 -14.12
CA TYR A 264 49.99 8.51 -14.75
C TYR A 264 51.28 8.92 -14.03
N LYS A 265 51.29 8.87 -12.68
CA LYS A 265 52.46 9.18 -11.85
C LYS A 265 53.55 8.08 -11.88
N GLN A 266 53.19 6.85 -12.24
CA GLN A 266 54.11 5.71 -12.33
C GLN A 266 54.77 5.51 -13.70
N GLY A 267 54.56 6.40 -14.69
CA GLY A 267 55.44 6.46 -15.87
C GLY A 267 54.88 7.19 -17.09
N TYR A 268 55.47 8.36 -17.41
CA TYR A 268 56.47 8.43 -18.48
C TYR A 268 57.87 8.36 -17.81
N VAL A 269 58.43 7.15 -17.71
CA VAL A 269 59.87 6.89 -17.51
C VAL A 269 60.24 5.77 -18.46
#